data_AF-A0A9D6FUH5-F1
#
_entry.id   AF-A0A9D6FUH5-F1
#
_cell.length_a   1.000
_cell.length_b   1.000
_cell.length_c   1.000
_cell.angle_alpha   90.00
_cell.angle_beta   90.00
_cell.angle_gamma   90.00
#
_symmetry.space_group_name_H-M   'P 1'
#
loop_
_entity.id
_entity.type
_entity.pdbx_description
1 polymer ?
#
loop_
_entity_poly.entity_id
_entity_poly.type
_entity_poly.pdbx_seq_one_letter_code
_entity_poly.pdbx_strand_id
1 'polypeptide(L)' 'MRSAAELEQIARQLRRHIIAMIARAGSGHPGGSLSSADLVAALYFRVLRHRPSDPRWAARDRFILSKGHAAPVLYA' A
#
# COMPACT_ATOMS: atom_id res chain seq x y z
N MET A 1 -4.21 11.72 -13.70
CA MET A 1 -4.58 10.84 -12.56
C MET A 1 -4.80 9.44 -13.10
N ARG A 2 -4.35 8.39 -12.38
CA ARG A 2 -4.63 7.00 -12.79
C ARG A 2 -6.13 6.74 -12.81
N SER A 3 -6.63 5.97 -13.76
CA SER A 3 -8.01 5.47 -13.91
C SER A 3 -8.37 4.38 -12.91
N ALA A 4 -9.66 4.05 -12.76
CA ALA A 4 -10.10 3.02 -11.81
C ALA A 4 -9.50 1.64 -12.16
N ALA A 5 -9.49 1.30 -13.45
CA ALA A 5 -8.87 0.08 -13.95
C ALA A 5 -7.37 0.00 -13.62
N GLU A 6 -6.62 1.10 -13.78
CA GLU A 6 -5.20 1.13 -13.38
C GLU A 6 -5.02 0.93 -11.87
N LEU A 7 -5.89 1.51 -11.04
CA LEU A 7 -5.85 1.30 -9.59
C LEU A 7 -6.15 -0.16 -9.19
N GLU A 8 -7.10 -0.81 -9.87
CA GLU A 8 -7.35 -2.24 -9.65
C GLU A 8 -6.12 -3.10 -9.99
N GLN A 9 -5.39 -2.78 -11.06
CA GLN A 9 -4.17 -3.53 -11.41
C GLN A 9 -3.09 -3.35 -10.36
N ILE A 10 -2.91 -2.13 -9.83
CA ILE A 10 -1.99 -1.87 -8.71
C ILE A 10 -2.44 -2.67 -7.49
N ALA A 11 -3.72 -2.64 -7.13
CA ALA A 11 -4.21 -3.37 -5.96
C ALA A 11 -4.02 -4.89 -6.10
N ARG A 12 -4.15 -5.44 -7.32
CA ARG A 12 -3.79 -6.84 -7.60
C ARG A 12 -2.29 -7.09 -7.40
N GLN A 13 -1.43 -6.17 -7.83
CA GLN A 13 0.02 -6.26 -7.61
C GLN A 13 0.39 -6.18 -6.13
N LEU A 14 -0.20 -5.25 -5.37
CA LEU A 14 -0.01 -5.15 -3.92
C LEU A 14 -0.37 -6.48 -3.21
N ARG A 15 -1.50 -7.10 -3.58
CA ARG A 15 -1.90 -8.41 -3.05
C ARG A 15 -0.87 -9.49 -3.33
N ARG A 16 -0.27 -9.52 -4.53
CA ARG A 16 0.80 -10.47 -4.88
C ARG A 16 2.04 -10.25 -4.02
N HIS A 17 2.47 -9.00 -3.85
CA HIS A 17 3.62 -8.66 -3.01
C HIS A 17 3.38 -9.03 -1.54
N ILE A 18 2.19 -8.76 -0.99
CA ILE A 18 1.80 -9.13 0.38
C ILE A 18 1.98 -10.63 0.60
N ILE A 19 1.43 -11.47 -0.29
CA ILE A 19 1.55 -12.93 -0.19
C ILE A 19 3.01 -13.36 -0.29
N ALA A 20 3.76 -12.84 -1.26
CA ALA A 20 5.16 -13.19 -1.45
C ALA A 20 6.05 -12.82 -0.25
N MET A 21 5.86 -11.62 0.32
CA MET A 21 6.59 -11.16 1.49
C MET A 21 6.29 -12.00 2.73
N ILE A 22 5.01 -12.26 3.01
CA ILE A 22 4.59 -13.05 4.18
C ILE A 22 5.07 -14.50 4.04
N ALA A 23 4.93 -15.11 2.85
CA ALA A 23 5.40 -16.45 2.59
C ALA A 23 6.92 -16.56 2.79
N ARG A 24 7.68 -15.59 2.29
CA ARG A 24 9.14 -15.53 2.50
C ARG A 24 9.52 -15.35 3.96
N ALA A 25 8.75 -14.57 4.72
CA ALA A 25 9.01 -14.34 6.14
C ALA A 25 8.59 -15.52 7.04
N GLY A 26 7.72 -16.41 6.58
CA GLY A 26 7.12 -17.48 7.37
C GLY A 26 6.17 -16.99 8.48
N SER A 27 5.87 -15.69 8.52
CA SER A 27 5.03 -15.04 9.53
C SER A 27 4.49 -13.71 9.01
N GLY A 28 3.30 -13.31 9.47
CA GLY A 28 2.66 -12.03 9.11
C GLY A 28 1.14 -12.07 9.20
N HIS A 29 0.48 -10.93 8.90
CA HIS A 29 -0.98 -10.80 8.95
C HIS A 29 -1.56 -10.58 7.54
N PRO A 30 -1.89 -11.65 6.79
CA PRO A 30 -2.37 -11.52 5.42
C PRO A 30 -3.75 -10.87 5.33
N GLY A 31 -4.72 -11.26 6.17
CA GLY A 31 -6.09 -10.76 6.08
C GLY A 31 -6.21 -9.23 6.24
N GLY A 32 -5.54 -8.67 7.26
CA GLY A 32 -5.52 -7.22 7.49
C GLY A 32 -4.83 -6.44 6.37
N SER A 33 -3.85 -7.06 5.70
CA SER A 33 -3.11 -6.45 4.59
C SER A 33 -3.90 -6.50 3.28
N LEU A 34 -4.43 -7.68 2.93
CA LEU A 34 -5.20 -7.92 1.70
C LEU A 34 -6.50 -7.09 1.65
N SER A 35 -7.17 -6.93 2.79
CA SER A 35 -8.39 -6.10 2.90
C SER A 35 -8.17 -4.60 2.68
N SER A 36 -6.91 -4.13 2.66
CA SER A 36 -6.59 -2.72 2.44
C SER A 36 -5.88 -2.41 1.14
N ALA A 37 -5.68 -3.40 0.26
CA ALA A 37 -4.96 -3.18 -0.99
C ALA A 37 -5.61 -2.11 -1.89
N ASP A 38 -6.94 -2.11 -2.02
CA ASP A 38 -7.63 -1.13 -2.89
C ASP A 38 -7.55 0.29 -2.31
N LEU A 39 -7.70 0.42 -0.98
CA LEU A 39 -7.57 1.69 -0.27
C LEU A 39 -6.16 2.26 -0.41
N VAL A 40 -5.13 1.43 -0.19
CA VAL A 40 -3.72 1.87 -0.29
C VAL A 40 -3.37 2.21 -1.74
N ALA A 41 -3.87 1.44 -2.72
CA ALA A 41 -3.70 1.76 -4.13
C ALA A 41 -4.31 3.12 -4.48
N ALA A 42 -5.54 3.40 -4.05
CA ALA A 42 -6.18 4.70 -4.28
C ALA A 42 -5.45 5.84 -3.58
N LEU A 43 -5.03 5.64 -2.33
CA LEU A 43 -4.33 6.66 -1.56
C LEU A 43 -2.97 7.02 -2.19
N TYR A 44 -2.08 6.06 -2.38
CA TYR A 44 -0.73 6.35 -2.87
C TYR A 44 -0.68 6.73 -4.35
N PHE A 45 -1.57 6.19 -5.19
CA PHE A 45 -1.44 6.35 -6.63
C PHE A 45 -2.46 7.29 -7.27
N ARG A 46 -3.32 7.92 -6.45
CA ARG A 46 -4.27 8.93 -6.92
C ARG A 46 -4.50 10.09 -5.96
N VAL A 47 -4.64 9.85 -4.65
CA VAL A 47 -5.15 10.88 -3.71
C VAL A 47 -4.03 11.64 -2.99
N LEU A 48 -3.05 10.94 -2.42
CA LEU A 48 -2.02 11.54 -1.57
C LEU A 48 -0.99 12.31 -2.39
N ARG A 49 -0.75 13.56 -2.00
CA ARG A 49 0.36 14.36 -2.50
C ARG A 49 1.62 13.95 -1.77
N HIS A 50 2.49 13.24 -2.46
CA HIS A 50 3.78 12.80 -1.93
C HIS A 50 4.83 12.79 -3.07
N ARG A 51 6.10 12.76 -2.70
CA ARG A 51 7.23 12.65 -3.63
C ARG A 51 8.09 11.48 -3.17
N PRO A 52 8.05 10.31 -3.84
CA PRO A 52 8.89 9.18 -3.46
C PRO A 52 10.40 9.50 -3.44
N SER A 53 10.85 10.44 -4.29
CA SER A 53 12.23 10.93 -4.32
C SER A 53 12.58 11.92 -3.19
N ASP A 54 11.57 12.49 -2.51
CA ASP A 54 11.75 13.38 -1.36
C ASP A 54 10.74 13.04 -0.24
N PRO A 55 10.99 11.97 0.52
CA PRO A 55 10.09 11.53 1.60
C PRO A 55 10.02 12.52 2.76
N ARG A 56 10.96 13.48 2.85
CA ARG A 56 11.00 14.52 3.89
C ARG A 56 10.30 15.80 3.47
N TRP A 57 9.76 15.88 2.25
CA TRP A 57 9.00 17.03 1.77
C TRP A 57 7.98 17.51 2.82
N ALA A 58 8.16 18.74 3.29
CA ALA A 58 7.44 19.28 4.45
C ALA A 58 5.92 19.34 4.24
N ALA A 59 5.48 19.63 3.00
CA ALA A 59 4.07 19.83 2.64
C ALA A 59 3.38 18.55 2.11
N ARG A 60 4.02 17.37 2.22
CA ARG A 60 3.39 16.11 1.82
C ARG A 60 2.17 15.78 2.68
N ASP A 61 1.21 15.08 2.10
CA ASP A 61 0.17 14.42 2.87
C ASP A 61 0.79 13.26 3.67
N ARG A 62 0.26 12.97 4.86
CA ARG A 62 0.76 11.93 5.76
C ARG A 62 -0.23 10.77 5.84
N PHE A 63 0.27 9.55 5.68
CA PHE A 63 -0.49 8.34 5.88
C PHE A 63 0.05 7.60 7.11
N ILE A 64 -0.83 7.24 8.04
CA ILE A 64 -0.48 6.51 9.28
C ILE A 64 -1.31 5.23 9.29
N LEU A 65 -0.65 4.08 9.17
CA LEU A 65 -1.31 2.78 9.26
C LEU A 65 -1.49 2.38 10.74
N SER A 66 -2.54 2.87 11.39
CA SER A 66 -2.79 2.59 12.82
C SER A 66 -2.96 1.09 13.11
N LYS A 67 -3.51 0.32 12.17
CA LYS A 67 -3.53 -1.15 12.24
C LYS A 67 -2.18 -1.74 11.83
N GLY A 68 -1.15 -1.49 12.65
CA GLY A 68 0.24 -1.79 12.33
C GLY A 68 0.53 -3.26 11.97
N HIS A 69 -0.29 -4.21 12.42
CA HIS A 69 -0.18 -5.61 12.03
C HIS A 69 -0.33 -5.82 10.51
N ALA A 70 -1.03 -4.92 9.80
CA ALA A 70 -1.17 -4.91 8.35
C ALA A 70 0.02 -4.30 7.60
N ALA A 71 1.19 -4.11 8.23
CA ALA A 71 2.38 -3.52 7.62
C ALA A 71 2.74 -4.04 6.20
N PRO A 72 2.55 -5.34 5.85
CA PRO A 72 2.84 -5.81 4.50
C PRO A 72 2.16 -5.01 3.37
N VAL A 73 0.96 -4.46 3.56
CA VAL A 73 0.32 -3.64 2.50
C VAL A 73 1.00 -2.28 2.32
N LEU A 74 1.65 -1.75 3.36
CA LEU A 74 2.39 -0.48 3.29
C LEU A 74 3.76 -0.65 2.62
N TYR A 75 4.36 -1.83 2.70
CA TYR A 75 5.65 -2.13 2.07
C TYR A 75 5.54 -2.67 0.64
N ALA A 76 4.37 -3.18 0.26
CA ALA A 76 4.08 -3.75 -1.06
C ALA A 76 4.14 -2.71 -2.18
#